data_AF-X1H8B4-F1
#
_entry.id   AF-X1H8B4-F1
#
_cell.length_a   1.000
_cell.length_b   1.000
_cell.length_c   1.000
_cell.angle_alpha   90.00
_cell.angle_beta   90.00
_cell.angle_gamma   90.00
#
_symmetry.space_group_name_H-M   'P 1'
#
loop_
_entity.id
_entity.type
_entity.pdbx_description
1 polymer ?
#
loop_
_entity_poly.entity_id
_entity_poly.type
_entity_poly.pdbx_seq_one_letter_code
_entity_poly.pdbx_strand_id
1 'polypeptide(L)'
;TTVKATREATKEELVSLCLSRLDRMLLHGTTTVEGKSGYGLNFEDEIKQLEALQEADGLHPVDVISTFMGAHEIPPEYKTRKNAYIDLLIDKILPEVKKNNLAEFFDVFCEEGVYSIEETRKLVRAAKEAGFKIKIHADEFSPLGGAQLAAEEGASSADHLINITDEGIQKLAQSQTAAILLPAVSFFLMLEKRAPVRKLIEKETIVALATDFNPGSSMTESMLFVLQLAVFTLKMSVEEAINAATANAAFALARH
;
A
#
# COMPACT_ATOMS: atom_id res chain seq x y z
N THR A 1 -13.01 15.10 6.39
CA THR A 1 -12.44 13.81 5.95
C THR A 1 -10.93 13.93 6.01
N THR A 2 -10.20 12.80 6.06
CA THR A 2 -8.73 12.81 6.01
C THR A 2 -8.23 13.57 4.78
N VAL A 3 -8.82 13.32 3.60
CA VAL A 3 -8.48 14.05 2.37
C VAL A 3 -8.54 15.56 2.57
N LYS A 4 -9.65 16.09 3.11
CA LYS A 4 -9.78 17.53 3.36
C LYS A 4 -8.68 18.06 4.28
N ALA A 5 -8.39 17.38 5.38
CA ALA A 5 -7.35 17.79 6.32
C ALA A 5 -5.95 17.78 5.68
N THR A 6 -5.64 16.77 4.85
CA THR A 6 -4.36 16.69 4.13
C THR A 6 -4.21 17.79 3.07
N ARG A 7 -5.29 18.14 2.36
CA ARG A 7 -5.28 19.26 1.41
C ARG A 7 -5.04 20.61 2.11
N GLU A 8 -5.66 20.81 3.27
CA GLU A 8 -5.53 22.04 4.07
C GLU A 8 -4.16 22.18 4.76
N ALA A 9 -3.50 21.06 5.08
CA ALA A 9 -2.18 21.08 5.70
C ALA A 9 -1.10 21.60 4.75
N THR A 10 -0.16 22.37 5.29
CA THR A 10 1.08 22.77 4.62
C THR A 10 2.04 21.59 4.50
N LYS A 11 3.04 21.70 3.62
CA LYS A 11 4.08 20.68 3.49
C LYS A 11 4.85 20.52 4.80
N GLU A 12 5.18 21.63 5.46
CA GLU A 12 5.93 21.67 6.71
C GLU A 12 5.17 20.96 7.84
N GLU A 13 3.85 21.14 7.93
CA GLU A 13 3.00 20.40 8.87
C GLU A 13 3.01 18.90 8.57
N LEU A 14 2.93 18.49 7.30
CA LEU A 14 2.98 17.09 6.90
C LEU A 14 4.34 16.46 7.23
N VAL A 15 5.45 17.16 7.00
CA VAL A 15 6.81 16.72 7.39
C VAL A 15 6.87 16.55 8.92
N SER A 16 6.43 17.54 9.69
CA SER A 16 6.45 17.45 11.16
C SER A 16 5.62 16.27 11.68
N LEU A 17 4.45 16.01 11.09
CA LEU A 17 3.62 14.86 11.44
C LEU A 17 4.29 13.54 11.07
N CYS A 18 4.94 13.48 9.90
CA CYS A 18 5.68 12.32 9.44
C CYS A 18 6.83 11.99 10.40
N LEU A 19 7.69 12.97 10.71
CA LEU A 19 8.82 12.78 11.64
C LEU A 19 8.36 12.25 13.00
N SER A 20 7.30 12.82 13.57
CA SER A 20 6.74 12.34 14.84
C SER A 20 6.23 10.89 14.77
N ARG A 21 5.70 10.46 13.62
CA ARG A 21 5.28 9.06 13.39
C ARG A 21 6.49 8.16 13.23
N LEU A 22 7.52 8.60 12.51
CA LEU A 22 8.78 7.86 12.35
C LEU A 22 9.48 7.63 13.69
N ASP A 23 9.47 8.61 14.61
CA ASP A 23 9.97 8.44 15.98
C ASP A 23 9.26 7.27 16.68
N ARG A 24 7.92 7.21 16.58
CA ARG A 24 7.12 6.14 17.19
C ARG A 24 7.37 4.79 16.53
N MET A 25 7.46 4.75 15.20
CA MET A 25 7.79 3.54 14.45
C MET A 25 9.17 3.00 14.86
N LEU A 26 10.16 3.89 15.00
CA LEU A 26 11.51 3.53 15.43
C LEU A 26 11.56 3.00 16.86
N LEU A 27 10.78 3.61 17.78
CA LEU A 27 10.61 3.08 19.14
C LEU A 27 10.00 1.66 19.17
N HIS A 28 9.27 1.28 18.12
CA HIS A 28 8.74 -0.06 17.91
C HIS A 28 9.64 -0.97 17.06
N GLY A 29 10.85 -0.52 16.71
CA GLY A 29 11.87 -1.30 16.02
C GLY A 29 11.84 -1.21 14.49
N THR A 30 10.98 -0.38 13.90
CA THR A 30 10.96 -0.15 12.45
C THR A 30 12.16 0.67 12.02
N THR A 31 12.99 0.15 11.12
CA THR A 31 14.14 0.86 10.53
C THR A 31 13.93 1.26 9.07
N THR A 32 12.96 0.64 8.39
CA THR A 32 12.56 0.96 7.02
C THR A 32 11.04 0.96 6.95
N VAL A 33 10.46 1.98 6.33
CA VAL A 33 9.01 2.12 6.17
C VAL A 33 8.65 2.49 4.73
N GLU A 34 7.51 1.99 4.26
CA GLU A 34 6.87 2.50 3.05
C GLU A 34 5.87 3.60 3.40
N GLY A 35 6.02 4.77 2.78
CA GLY A 35 5.06 5.87 2.86
C GLY A 35 4.30 6.03 1.55
N LYS A 36 2.96 6.03 1.61
CA LYS A 36 2.10 6.21 0.44
C LYS A 36 1.46 7.61 0.44
N SER A 37 1.31 8.19 -0.75
CA SER A 37 0.41 9.34 -0.94
C SER A 37 -1.06 8.88 -0.99
N GLY A 38 -1.95 9.58 -1.70
CA GLY A 38 -3.34 9.13 -1.89
C GLY A 38 -4.37 9.79 -0.99
N TYR A 39 -4.00 10.73 -0.13
CA TYR A 39 -4.94 11.61 0.57
C TYR A 39 -5.07 13.01 -0.07
N GLY A 40 -4.46 13.23 -1.24
CA GLY A 40 -4.56 14.48 -1.97
C GLY A 40 -5.64 14.40 -3.03
N LEU A 41 -5.63 13.34 -3.84
CA LEU A 41 -6.57 13.09 -4.94
C LEU A 41 -6.68 14.24 -5.95
N ASN A 42 -5.60 15.01 -6.11
CA ASN A 42 -5.42 16.06 -7.10
C ASN A 42 -3.91 16.22 -7.36
N PHE A 43 -3.53 17.08 -8.32
CA PHE A 43 -2.12 17.22 -8.68
C PHE A 43 -1.31 17.82 -7.54
N GLU A 44 -1.75 18.95 -7.00
CA GLU A 44 -1.00 19.77 -6.04
C GLU A 44 -0.73 19.01 -4.73
N ASP A 45 -1.74 18.33 -4.20
CA ASP A 45 -1.68 17.68 -2.89
C ASP A 45 -1.06 16.27 -2.96
N GLU A 46 -1.10 15.59 -4.10
CA GLU A 46 -0.32 14.35 -4.28
C GLU A 46 1.18 14.65 -4.35
N ILE A 47 1.58 15.67 -5.10
CA ILE A 47 2.98 16.11 -5.15
C ILE A 47 3.45 16.57 -3.77
N LYS A 48 2.66 17.40 -3.07
CA LYS A 48 2.98 17.89 -1.71
C LYS A 48 3.23 16.75 -0.72
N GLN A 49 2.44 15.68 -0.76
CA GLN A 49 2.63 14.52 0.13
C GLN A 49 3.94 13.78 -0.16
N LEU A 50 4.25 13.57 -1.45
CA LEU A 50 5.47 12.86 -1.83
C LEU A 50 6.73 13.69 -1.56
N GLU A 51 6.68 15.01 -1.75
CA GLU A 51 7.75 15.91 -1.34
C GLU A 51 7.95 15.89 0.19
N ALA A 52 6.87 15.84 0.97
CA ALA A 52 6.96 15.73 2.42
C ALA A 52 7.60 14.40 2.86
N LEU A 53 7.28 13.28 2.19
CA LEU A 53 7.93 12.00 2.44
C LEU A 53 9.43 12.03 2.09
N GLN A 54 9.79 12.59 0.94
CA GLN A 54 11.18 12.74 0.52
C GLN A 54 11.98 13.63 1.48
N GLU A 55 11.38 14.71 1.98
CA GLU A 55 12.02 15.58 2.97
C GLU A 55 12.17 14.88 4.33
N ALA A 56 11.16 14.11 4.76
CA ALA A 56 11.23 13.35 6.00
C ALA A 56 12.31 12.24 5.95
N ASP A 57 12.46 11.56 4.81
CA ASP A 57 13.54 10.58 4.55
C ASP A 57 14.93 11.20 4.80
N GLY A 58 15.15 12.42 4.30
CA GLY A 58 16.41 13.13 4.48
C GLY A 58 16.67 13.66 5.89
N LEU A 59 15.66 13.65 6.77
CA LEU A 59 15.71 14.25 8.11
C LEU A 59 15.65 13.22 9.25
N HIS A 60 15.37 11.94 8.96
CA HIS A 60 15.16 10.91 9.97
C HIS A 60 16.03 9.67 9.70
N PRO A 61 16.50 8.94 10.74
CA PRO A 61 17.29 7.70 10.55
C PRO A 61 16.50 6.47 10.07
N VAL A 62 15.19 6.59 9.85
CA VAL A 62 14.36 5.49 9.31
C VAL A 62 14.26 5.71 7.83
N ASP A 63 14.63 4.71 7.02
CA ASP A 63 14.53 4.80 5.56
C ASP A 63 13.05 4.88 5.15
N VAL A 64 12.68 5.89 4.38
CA VAL A 64 11.31 6.10 3.88
C VAL A 64 11.24 5.85 2.38
N ILE A 65 10.56 4.77 2.00
CA ILE A 65 10.34 4.39 0.61
C ILE A 65 8.99 4.95 0.17
N SER A 66 9.01 5.87 -0.80
CA SER A 66 7.81 6.56 -1.25
C SER A 66 7.08 5.81 -2.37
N THR A 67 5.75 5.74 -2.23
CA THR A 67 4.83 5.12 -3.18
C THR A 67 3.74 6.11 -3.56
N PHE A 68 3.56 6.34 -4.86
CA PHE A 68 2.50 7.18 -5.38
C PHE A 68 1.19 6.38 -5.45
N MET A 69 0.18 6.82 -4.69
CA MET A 69 -1.14 6.18 -4.64
C MET A 69 -2.26 7.18 -4.94
N GLY A 70 -2.10 8.01 -5.98
CA GLY A 70 -3.16 8.94 -6.40
C GLY A 70 -4.46 8.22 -6.81
N ALA A 71 -4.37 6.94 -7.17
CA ALA A 71 -5.50 6.05 -7.44
C ALA A 71 -6.01 5.34 -6.17
N HIS A 72 -6.12 6.07 -5.06
CA HIS A 72 -6.65 5.57 -3.79
C HIS A 72 -8.18 5.65 -3.72
N GLU A 73 -8.77 6.71 -4.28
CA GLU A 73 -10.22 6.94 -4.32
C GLU A 73 -10.56 7.90 -5.47
N ILE A 74 -11.83 7.95 -5.87
CA ILE A 74 -12.33 8.94 -6.81
C ILE A 74 -12.69 10.23 -6.06
N PRO A 75 -11.96 11.35 -6.30
CA PRO A 75 -12.27 12.62 -5.65
C PRO A 75 -13.69 13.10 -5.97
N PRO A 76 -14.38 13.78 -5.03
CA PRO A 76 -15.77 14.22 -5.21
C PRO A 76 -16.03 15.00 -6.51
N GLU A 77 -15.09 15.86 -6.91
CA GLU A 77 -15.11 16.68 -8.13
C GLU A 77 -15.02 15.87 -9.45
N TYR A 78 -14.69 14.58 -9.37
CA TYR A 78 -14.64 13.64 -10.49
C TYR A 78 -15.62 12.46 -10.37
N LYS A 79 -16.54 12.46 -9.39
CA LYS A 79 -17.47 11.35 -9.15
C LYS A 79 -18.28 10.91 -10.39
N THR A 80 -18.66 11.84 -11.26
CA THR A 80 -19.38 11.57 -12.52
C THR A 80 -18.47 11.56 -13.76
N ARG A 81 -17.17 11.79 -13.57
CA ARG A 81 -16.16 11.92 -14.64
C ARG A 81 -14.89 11.13 -14.29
N LYS A 82 -15.07 9.92 -13.75
CA LYS A 82 -14.00 9.04 -13.30
C LYS A 82 -12.87 8.87 -14.33
N ASN A 83 -13.21 8.69 -15.61
CA ASN A 83 -12.23 8.59 -16.68
C ASN A 83 -11.33 9.83 -16.79
N ALA A 84 -11.87 11.03 -16.59
CA ALA A 84 -11.06 12.25 -16.61
C ALA A 84 -10.08 12.32 -15.44
N TYR A 85 -10.40 11.67 -14.30
CA TYR A 85 -9.45 11.56 -13.19
C TYR A 85 -8.35 10.53 -13.49
N ILE A 86 -8.70 9.40 -14.12
CA ILE A 86 -7.72 8.42 -14.60
C ILE A 86 -6.76 9.07 -15.61
N ASP A 87 -7.29 9.85 -16.55
CA ASP A 87 -6.47 10.55 -17.54
C ASP A 87 -5.59 11.62 -16.86
N LEU A 88 -6.09 12.33 -15.83
CA LEU A 88 -5.26 13.24 -15.02
C LEU A 88 -4.08 12.51 -14.33
N LEU A 89 -4.34 11.34 -13.75
CA LEU A 89 -3.31 10.52 -13.11
C LEU A 89 -2.24 10.10 -14.13
N ILE A 90 -2.67 9.63 -15.31
CA ILE A 90 -1.79 9.10 -16.36
C ILE A 90 -1.02 10.20 -17.09
N ASP A 91 -1.71 11.24 -17.55
CA ASP A 91 -1.15 12.20 -18.48
C ASP A 91 -0.41 13.35 -17.77
N LYS A 92 -0.68 13.57 -16.47
CA LYS A 92 -0.12 14.70 -15.73
C LYS A 92 0.62 14.31 -14.46
N ILE A 93 -0.01 13.56 -13.56
CA ILE A 93 0.57 13.33 -12.22
C ILE A 93 1.70 12.30 -12.29
N LEU A 94 1.50 11.14 -12.91
CA LEU A 94 2.53 10.10 -13.07
C LEU A 94 3.83 10.65 -13.69
N PRO A 95 3.79 11.39 -14.82
CA PRO A 95 4.98 12.00 -15.40
C PRO A 95 5.69 12.96 -14.45
N GLU A 96 4.96 13.78 -13.69
CA GLU A 96 5.56 14.75 -12.77
C GLU A 96 6.23 14.06 -11.57
N VAL A 97 5.57 13.04 -11.00
CA VAL A 97 6.14 12.22 -9.93
C VAL A 97 7.45 11.56 -10.39
N LYS A 98 7.45 11.00 -11.61
CA LYS A 98 8.65 10.34 -12.15
C LYS A 98 9.77 11.32 -12.45
N LYS A 99 9.44 12.44 -13.10
CA LYS A 99 10.39 13.49 -13.48
C LYS A 99 11.16 14.04 -12.29
N ASN A 100 10.49 14.21 -11.15
CA ASN A 100 11.09 14.70 -9.91
C ASN A 100 11.56 13.56 -8.98
N ASN A 101 11.48 12.31 -9.42
CA ASN A 101 11.86 11.12 -8.66
C ASN A 101 11.26 11.06 -7.24
N LEU A 102 9.97 11.41 -7.13
CA LEU A 102 9.26 11.54 -5.86
C LEU A 102 8.74 10.21 -5.29
N ALA A 103 8.64 9.17 -6.12
CA ALA A 103 8.23 7.84 -5.68
C ALA A 103 8.92 6.74 -6.50
N GLU A 104 9.17 5.60 -5.86
CA GLU A 104 9.72 4.40 -6.51
C GLU A 104 8.60 3.47 -7.02
N PHE A 105 7.48 3.44 -6.29
CA PHE A 105 6.34 2.58 -6.60
C PHE A 105 5.10 3.39 -6.99
N PHE A 106 4.21 2.73 -7.72
CA PHE A 106 2.83 3.13 -7.94
C PHE A 106 1.90 2.10 -7.31
N ASP A 107 0.85 2.57 -6.66
CA ASP A 107 -0.18 1.75 -6.01
C ASP A 107 -1.58 2.24 -6.39
N VAL A 108 -2.54 1.34 -6.33
CA VAL A 108 -3.92 1.55 -6.75
C VAL A 108 -4.85 0.70 -5.91
N PHE A 109 -5.99 1.29 -5.52
CA PHE A 109 -7.02 0.58 -4.78
C PHE A 109 -8.01 -0.12 -5.71
N CYS A 110 -7.75 -1.40 -5.98
CA CYS A 110 -8.56 -2.22 -6.86
C CYS A 110 -9.74 -2.83 -6.10
N GLU A 111 -10.82 -2.05 -5.98
CA GLU A 111 -12.00 -2.41 -5.19
C GLU A 111 -13.32 -1.95 -5.86
N GLU A 112 -14.41 -2.63 -5.52
CA GLU A 112 -15.75 -2.33 -5.98
C GLU A 112 -16.14 -0.91 -5.55
N GLY A 113 -16.63 -0.13 -6.50
CA GLY A 113 -16.94 1.29 -6.29
C GLY A 113 -15.73 2.23 -6.39
N VAL A 114 -14.50 1.71 -6.41
CA VAL A 114 -13.26 2.51 -6.50
C VAL A 114 -12.59 2.37 -7.86
N TYR A 115 -11.85 1.29 -8.14
CA TYR A 115 -11.28 0.97 -9.45
C TYR A 115 -11.52 -0.50 -9.80
N SER A 116 -12.14 -0.73 -10.96
CA SER A 116 -12.33 -2.07 -11.52
C SER A 116 -11.03 -2.66 -12.03
N ILE A 117 -10.98 -3.98 -12.26
CA ILE A 117 -9.82 -4.68 -12.82
C ILE A 117 -9.30 -4.03 -14.12
N GLU A 118 -10.19 -3.61 -15.02
CA GLU A 118 -9.77 -2.99 -16.28
C GLU A 118 -9.16 -1.60 -16.08
N GLU A 119 -9.71 -0.80 -15.16
CA GLU A 119 -9.17 0.52 -14.83
C GLU A 119 -7.84 0.41 -14.08
N THR A 120 -7.75 -0.52 -13.14
CA THR A 120 -6.52 -0.87 -12.42
C THR A 120 -5.44 -1.30 -13.42
N ARG A 121 -5.76 -2.18 -14.38
CA ARG A 121 -4.81 -2.60 -15.43
C ARG A 121 -4.34 -1.43 -16.29
N LYS A 122 -5.23 -0.51 -16.68
CA LYS A 122 -4.87 0.70 -17.44
C LYS A 122 -3.86 1.55 -16.65
N LEU A 123 -4.15 1.83 -15.38
CA LEU A 123 -3.29 2.62 -14.49
C LEU A 123 -1.94 1.95 -14.25
N VAL A 124 -1.93 0.66 -13.92
CA VAL A 124 -0.72 -0.14 -13.68
C VAL A 124 0.19 -0.15 -14.90
N ARG A 125 -0.36 -0.35 -16.10
CA ARG A 125 0.45 -0.35 -17.34
C ARG A 125 1.05 1.02 -17.63
N ALA A 126 0.28 2.09 -17.48
CA ALA A 126 0.80 3.45 -17.62
C ALA A 126 1.92 3.75 -16.61
N ALA A 127 1.77 3.32 -15.35
CA ALA A 127 2.80 3.48 -14.34
C ALA A 127 4.06 2.65 -14.65
N LYS A 128 3.91 1.42 -15.15
CA LYS A 128 5.05 0.60 -15.62
C LYS A 128 5.79 1.26 -16.78
N GLU A 129 5.07 1.82 -17.76
CA GLU A 129 5.64 2.56 -18.88
C GLU A 129 6.40 3.81 -18.41
N ALA A 130 5.92 4.48 -17.35
CA ALA A 130 6.63 5.56 -16.68
C ALA A 130 7.80 5.08 -15.80
N GLY A 131 8.00 3.77 -15.63
CA GLY A 131 9.13 3.19 -14.91
C GLY A 131 8.94 3.10 -13.40
N PHE A 132 7.70 2.94 -12.92
CA PHE A 132 7.40 2.62 -11.53
C PHE A 132 7.40 1.10 -11.29
N LYS A 133 7.80 0.69 -10.09
CA LYS A 133 7.45 -0.63 -9.55
C LYS A 133 5.99 -0.62 -9.12
N ILE A 134 5.31 -1.76 -9.14
CA ILE A 134 3.86 -1.81 -8.95
C ILE A 134 3.49 -2.47 -7.63
N LYS A 135 2.49 -1.91 -6.97
CA LYS A 135 1.76 -2.48 -5.83
C LYS A 135 0.26 -2.37 -6.11
N ILE A 136 -0.54 -3.23 -5.50
CA ILE A 136 -2.00 -3.20 -5.65
C ILE A 136 -2.66 -3.54 -4.32
N HIS A 137 -3.44 -2.61 -3.78
CA HIS A 137 -4.42 -2.94 -2.74
C HIS A 137 -5.52 -3.80 -3.38
N ALA A 138 -5.58 -5.06 -2.96
CA ALA A 138 -6.30 -6.10 -3.68
C ALA A 138 -7.21 -6.90 -2.75
N ASP A 139 -8.42 -7.14 -3.23
CA ASP A 139 -9.36 -8.08 -2.63
C ASP A 139 -9.58 -7.84 -1.12
N GLU A 140 -9.68 -6.57 -0.71
CA GLU A 140 -9.86 -6.17 0.69
C GLU A 140 -11.28 -6.49 1.16
N PHE A 141 -12.30 -6.02 0.44
CA PHE A 141 -13.71 -6.18 0.77
C PHE A 141 -14.43 -7.12 -0.19
N SER A 142 -14.12 -7.06 -1.49
CA SER A 142 -14.71 -7.95 -2.51
C SER A 142 -13.65 -8.78 -3.25
N PRO A 143 -13.97 -10.02 -3.68
CA PRO A 143 -13.04 -10.89 -4.40
C PRO A 143 -12.95 -10.52 -5.90
N LEU A 144 -12.50 -9.31 -6.23
CA LEU A 144 -12.50 -8.81 -7.61
C LEU A 144 -11.45 -9.47 -8.52
N GLY A 145 -10.41 -10.06 -7.94
CA GLY A 145 -9.29 -10.63 -8.67
C GLY A 145 -8.07 -9.73 -8.74
N GLY A 146 -7.93 -8.80 -7.78
CA GLY A 146 -6.80 -7.87 -7.70
C GLY A 146 -5.47 -8.60 -7.53
N ALA A 147 -5.45 -9.68 -6.74
CA ALA A 147 -4.25 -10.51 -6.55
C ALA A 147 -3.79 -11.20 -7.85
N GLN A 148 -4.73 -11.69 -8.66
CA GLN A 148 -4.44 -12.29 -9.96
C GLN A 148 -3.80 -11.25 -10.87
N LEU A 149 -4.38 -10.05 -10.96
CA LEU A 149 -3.84 -8.96 -11.76
C LEU A 149 -2.44 -8.55 -11.28
N ALA A 150 -2.22 -8.47 -9.96
CA ALA A 150 -0.92 -8.14 -9.38
C ALA A 150 0.16 -9.16 -9.81
N ALA A 151 -0.15 -10.46 -9.73
CA ALA A 151 0.74 -11.52 -10.19
C ALA A 151 1.01 -11.44 -11.71
N GLU A 152 -0.04 -11.24 -12.52
CA GLU A 152 0.05 -11.16 -13.98
C GLU A 152 0.88 -9.96 -14.46
N GLU A 153 0.74 -8.82 -13.79
CA GLU A 153 1.48 -7.59 -14.13
C GLU A 153 2.87 -7.54 -13.47
N GLY A 154 3.26 -8.57 -12.71
CA GLY A 154 4.58 -8.64 -12.06
C GLY A 154 4.75 -7.58 -10.97
N ALA A 155 3.69 -7.28 -10.23
CA ALA A 155 3.74 -6.36 -9.11
C ALA A 155 4.69 -6.86 -8.02
N SER A 156 5.32 -5.93 -7.31
CA SER A 156 6.15 -6.21 -6.13
C SER A 156 5.31 -6.73 -4.96
N SER A 157 4.09 -6.22 -4.80
CA SER A 157 3.14 -6.73 -3.82
C SER A 157 1.68 -6.68 -4.26
N ALA A 158 0.88 -7.55 -3.65
CA ALA A 158 -0.57 -7.44 -3.52
C ALA A 158 -0.91 -7.36 -2.03
N ASP A 159 -1.70 -6.37 -1.64
CA ASP A 159 -1.90 -5.94 -0.26
C ASP A 159 -3.35 -6.20 0.20
N HIS A 160 -3.58 -6.38 1.51
CA HIS A 160 -4.83 -6.83 2.16
C HIS A 160 -5.18 -8.31 2.02
N LEU A 161 -5.73 -8.72 0.87
CA LEU A 161 -6.05 -10.11 0.52
C LEU A 161 -7.05 -10.81 1.48
N ILE A 162 -7.93 -10.06 2.15
CA ILE A 162 -8.93 -10.64 3.06
C ILE A 162 -9.93 -11.52 2.30
N ASN A 163 -10.27 -11.11 1.07
CA ASN A 163 -11.23 -11.77 0.19
C ASN A 163 -10.58 -12.48 -1.01
N ILE A 164 -9.26 -12.68 -1.00
CA ILE A 164 -8.57 -13.40 -2.08
C ILE A 164 -9.18 -14.79 -2.35
N THR A 165 -9.28 -15.16 -3.63
CA THR A 165 -9.78 -16.47 -4.05
C THR A 165 -8.65 -17.52 -4.10
N ASP A 166 -9.00 -18.81 -4.14
CA ASP A 166 -8.00 -19.88 -4.29
C ASP A 166 -7.21 -19.75 -5.61
N GLU A 167 -7.82 -19.20 -6.66
CA GLU A 167 -7.13 -18.86 -7.90
C GLU A 167 -6.10 -17.73 -7.70
N GLY A 168 -6.48 -16.66 -6.98
CA GLY A 168 -5.56 -15.58 -6.62
C GLY A 168 -4.36 -16.09 -5.83
N ILE A 169 -4.59 -16.95 -4.83
CA ILE A 169 -3.51 -17.60 -4.06
C ILE A 169 -2.59 -18.39 -5.00
N GLN A 170 -3.15 -19.18 -5.91
CA GLN A 170 -2.36 -20.00 -6.85
C GLN A 170 -1.52 -19.12 -7.79
N LYS A 171 -2.04 -17.96 -8.22
CA LYS A 171 -1.30 -17.02 -9.06
C LYS A 171 -0.15 -16.35 -8.31
N LEU A 172 -0.39 -15.90 -7.07
CA LEU A 172 0.67 -15.33 -6.23
C LEU A 172 1.77 -16.35 -5.92
N ALA A 173 1.40 -17.60 -5.63
CA ALA A 173 2.36 -18.70 -5.42
C ALA A 173 3.24 -19.00 -6.65
N GLN A 174 2.80 -18.62 -7.85
CA GLN A 174 3.52 -18.82 -9.10
C GLN A 174 4.26 -17.57 -9.58
N SER A 175 4.27 -16.49 -8.80
CA SER A 175 4.91 -15.23 -9.13
C SER A 175 5.91 -14.79 -8.06
N GLN A 176 6.60 -13.68 -8.34
CA GLN A 176 7.47 -12.99 -7.38
C GLN A 176 6.74 -11.84 -6.69
N THR A 177 5.42 -11.90 -6.61
CA THR A 177 4.58 -10.88 -5.96
C THR A 177 4.37 -11.25 -4.51
N ALA A 178 4.80 -10.38 -3.59
CA ALA A 178 4.58 -10.60 -2.17
C ALA A 178 3.10 -10.39 -1.79
N ALA A 179 2.56 -11.27 -0.96
CA ALA A 179 1.26 -11.11 -0.31
C ALA A 179 1.44 -10.35 1.01
N ILE A 180 1.14 -9.04 1.04
CA ILE A 180 1.23 -8.24 2.26
C ILE A 180 -0.09 -8.32 3.02
N LEU A 181 -0.05 -8.94 4.19
CA LEU A 181 -1.23 -9.10 5.05
C LEU A 181 -1.27 -8.02 6.11
N LEU A 182 -2.47 -7.47 6.33
CA LEU A 182 -2.70 -6.29 7.16
C LEU A 182 -3.66 -6.63 8.32
N PRO A 183 -3.25 -7.44 9.30
CA PRO A 183 -4.15 -7.94 10.34
C PRO A 183 -4.72 -6.84 11.25
N ALA A 184 -4.02 -5.71 11.38
CA ALA A 184 -4.48 -4.55 12.13
C ALA A 184 -5.75 -3.93 11.50
N VAL A 185 -5.90 -4.00 10.18
CA VAL A 185 -7.11 -3.55 9.47
C VAL A 185 -8.32 -4.37 9.88
N SER A 186 -8.21 -5.69 9.78
CA SER A 186 -9.32 -6.58 10.17
C SER A 186 -9.67 -6.45 11.66
N PHE A 187 -8.68 -6.17 12.51
CA PHE A 187 -8.91 -5.88 13.93
C PHE A 187 -9.65 -4.56 14.14
N PHE A 188 -9.16 -3.47 13.55
CA PHE A 188 -9.73 -2.13 13.71
C PHE A 188 -11.16 -2.01 13.16
N LEU A 189 -11.41 -2.60 11.99
CA LEU A 189 -12.74 -2.65 11.38
C LEU A 189 -13.66 -3.71 11.99
N MET A 190 -13.19 -4.46 13.01
CA MET A 190 -13.92 -5.54 13.68
C MET A 190 -14.50 -6.56 12.69
N LEU A 191 -13.78 -6.85 11.61
CA LEU A 191 -14.21 -7.88 10.66
C LEU A 191 -14.16 -9.23 11.35
N GLU A 192 -14.98 -10.19 10.92
CA GLU A 192 -14.82 -11.60 11.31
C GLU A 192 -13.83 -12.31 10.38
N LYS A 193 -13.88 -12.00 9.09
CA LYS A 193 -13.01 -12.57 8.07
C LYS A 193 -11.57 -12.06 8.19
N ARG A 194 -10.60 -12.93 7.94
CA ARG A 194 -9.16 -12.63 7.92
C ARG A 194 -8.55 -13.15 6.62
N ALA A 195 -7.44 -12.57 6.20
CA ALA A 195 -6.67 -13.11 5.08
C ALA A 195 -6.27 -14.57 5.33
N PRO A 196 -6.35 -15.46 4.33
CA PRO A 196 -6.16 -16.91 4.49
C PRO A 196 -4.67 -17.29 4.57
N VAL A 197 -3.94 -16.77 5.56
CA VAL A 197 -2.47 -16.88 5.64
C VAL A 197 -1.95 -18.32 5.60
N ARG A 198 -2.69 -19.28 6.19
CA ARG A 198 -2.30 -20.70 6.19
C ARG A 198 -2.25 -21.25 4.77
N LYS A 199 -3.27 -20.97 3.96
CA LYS A 199 -3.31 -21.37 2.56
C LYS A 199 -2.19 -20.72 1.74
N LEU A 200 -1.90 -19.44 1.98
CA LEU A 200 -0.81 -18.72 1.30
C LEU A 200 0.55 -19.36 1.60
N ILE A 201 0.84 -19.66 2.87
CA ILE A 201 2.12 -20.28 3.28
C ILE A 201 2.23 -21.73 2.80
N GLU A 202 1.16 -22.53 2.89
CA GLU A 202 1.13 -23.90 2.37
C GLU A 202 1.35 -23.97 0.85
N LYS A 203 1.06 -22.87 0.15
CA LYS A 203 1.30 -22.70 -1.29
C LYS A 203 2.63 -22.02 -1.60
N GLU A 204 3.49 -21.82 -0.59
CA GLU A 204 4.82 -21.22 -0.74
C GLU A 204 4.78 -19.78 -1.26
N THR A 205 3.67 -19.05 -1.06
CA THR A 205 3.59 -17.62 -1.38
C THR A 205 4.50 -16.81 -0.44
N ILE A 206 5.13 -15.77 -0.98
CA ILE A 206 5.93 -14.80 -0.21
C ILE A 206 4.98 -13.96 0.65
N VAL A 207 4.76 -14.35 1.90
CA VAL A 207 3.88 -13.63 2.83
C VAL A 207 4.67 -12.58 3.61
N ALA A 208 4.23 -11.32 3.58
CA ALA A 208 4.75 -10.24 4.39
C ALA A 208 3.66 -9.62 5.30
N LEU A 209 4.08 -8.83 6.27
CA LEU A 209 3.20 -8.13 7.22
C LEU A 209 3.51 -6.64 7.24
N ALA A 210 2.49 -5.81 7.39
CA ALA A 210 2.65 -4.37 7.64
C ALA A 210 1.56 -3.84 8.60
N THR A 211 1.80 -2.65 9.14
CA THR A 211 0.82 -1.95 10.00
C THR A 211 -0.38 -1.44 9.23
N ASP A 212 -0.20 -1.10 7.96
CA ASP A 212 -1.13 -0.24 7.21
C ASP A 212 -1.49 1.00 8.01
N PHE A 213 -0.49 1.68 8.58
CA PHE A 213 -0.77 2.84 9.43
C PHE A 213 -1.52 3.93 8.65
N ASN A 214 -2.80 4.08 8.94
CA ASN A 214 -3.67 5.04 8.29
C ASN A 214 -4.84 5.44 9.21
N PRO A 215 -5.41 6.65 9.05
CA PRO A 215 -6.46 7.15 9.94
C PRO A 215 -7.84 6.52 9.74
N GLY A 216 -8.05 5.75 8.67
CA GLY A 216 -9.37 5.22 8.29
C GLY A 216 -9.62 3.78 8.71
N SER A 217 -8.60 2.92 8.64
CA SER A 217 -8.75 1.48 8.81
C SER A 217 -7.67 0.82 9.67
N SER A 218 -6.57 1.49 10.02
CA SER A 218 -5.57 0.94 10.95
C SER A 218 -4.71 2.04 11.61
N MET A 219 -5.17 2.52 12.78
CA MET A 219 -4.49 3.59 13.52
C MET A 219 -3.44 3.06 14.49
N THR A 220 -2.42 2.34 13.99
CA THR A 220 -1.29 1.85 14.78
C THR A 220 0.04 1.91 14.03
N GLU A 221 1.07 2.48 14.66
CA GLU A 221 2.44 2.50 14.13
C GLU A 221 3.28 1.27 14.56
N SER A 222 2.72 0.35 15.35
CA SER A 222 3.49 -0.69 16.02
C SER A 222 3.53 -2.01 15.25
N MET A 223 4.68 -2.33 14.64
CA MET A 223 4.91 -3.67 14.07
C MET A 223 4.86 -4.78 15.11
N LEU A 224 5.20 -4.50 16.37
CA LEU A 224 5.07 -5.47 17.47
C LEU A 224 3.60 -5.87 17.69
N PHE A 225 2.66 -4.93 17.57
CA PHE A 225 1.24 -5.23 17.64
C PHE A 225 0.78 -6.04 16.42
N VAL A 226 1.27 -5.73 15.23
CA VAL A 226 1.00 -6.51 14.00
C VAL A 226 1.48 -7.96 14.15
N LEU A 227 2.69 -8.17 14.68
CA LEU A 227 3.22 -9.52 14.95
C LEU A 227 2.33 -10.29 15.93
N GLN A 228 1.86 -9.62 16.99
CA GLN A 228 0.92 -10.23 17.92
C GLN A 228 -0.38 -10.65 17.22
N LEU A 229 -0.98 -9.76 16.42
CA LEU A 229 -2.19 -10.08 15.68
C LEU A 229 -1.95 -11.21 14.67
N ALA A 230 -0.81 -11.26 14.00
CA ALA A 230 -0.45 -12.31 13.06
C ALA A 230 -0.44 -13.69 13.74
N VAL A 231 0.17 -13.81 14.91
CA VAL A 231 0.20 -15.06 15.68
C VAL A 231 -1.20 -15.43 16.20
N PHE A 232 -1.89 -14.49 16.87
CA PHE A 232 -3.14 -14.82 17.55
C PHE A 232 -4.35 -14.94 16.63
N THR A 233 -4.44 -14.09 15.61
CA THR A 233 -5.61 -14.00 14.72
C THR A 233 -5.40 -14.72 13.39
N LEU A 234 -4.18 -14.71 12.84
CA LEU A 234 -3.87 -15.40 11.58
C LEU A 234 -3.24 -16.79 11.79
N LYS A 235 -2.92 -17.17 13.04
CA LYS A 235 -2.33 -18.47 13.40
C LYS A 235 -0.96 -18.70 12.75
N MET A 236 -0.18 -17.63 12.60
CA MET A 236 1.24 -17.75 12.24
C MET A 236 2.06 -18.26 13.42
N SER A 237 3.14 -18.99 13.12
CA SER A 237 4.21 -19.18 14.10
C SER A 237 4.94 -17.85 14.35
N VAL A 238 5.71 -17.78 15.42
CA VAL A 238 6.52 -16.59 15.73
C VAL A 238 7.59 -16.39 14.63
N GLU A 239 8.22 -17.47 14.19
CA GLU A 239 9.24 -17.47 13.14
C GLU A 239 8.68 -16.98 11.80
N GLU A 240 7.51 -17.48 11.41
CA GLU A 240 6.81 -17.01 10.20
C GLU A 240 6.50 -15.52 10.28
N ALA A 241 5.99 -15.04 11.43
CA ALA A 241 5.63 -13.64 11.62
C ALA A 241 6.86 -12.73 11.56
N ILE A 242 7.96 -13.11 12.22
CA ILE A 242 9.23 -12.37 12.18
C ILE A 242 9.77 -12.33 10.74
N ASN A 243 9.81 -13.46 10.03
CA ASN A 243 10.28 -13.50 8.64
C ASN A 243 9.39 -12.64 7.72
N ALA A 244 8.08 -12.66 7.93
CA ALA A 244 7.12 -11.84 7.20
C ALA A 244 7.30 -10.33 7.41
N ALA A 245 7.70 -9.92 8.63
CA ALA A 245 7.97 -8.52 8.98
C ALA A 245 9.42 -8.06 8.67
N THR A 246 10.29 -8.96 8.22
CA THR A 246 11.71 -8.67 7.94
C THR A 246 12.07 -9.01 6.50
N ALA A 247 12.58 -10.21 6.23
CA ALA A 247 13.07 -10.61 4.92
C ALA A 247 12.01 -10.47 3.81
N ASN A 248 10.78 -10.91 4.07
CA ASN A 248 9.71 -10.84 3.06
C ASN A 248 9.20 -9.41 2.86
N ALA A 249 9.15 -8.59 3.92
CA ALA A 249 8.82 -7.18 3.82
C ALA A 249 9.89 -6.41 3.02
N ALA A 250 11.17 -6.70 3.26
CA ALA A 250 12.27 -6.14 2.49
C ALA A 250 12.20 -6.56 1.00
N PHE A 251 11.88 -7.83 0.73
CA PHE A 251 11.64 -8.30 -0.63
C PHE A 251 10.50 -7.55 -1.32
N ALA A 252 9.36 -7.34 -0.64
CA ALA A 252 8.21 -6.60 -1.15
C ALA A 252 8.49 -5.11 -1.43
N LEU A 253 9.59 -4.58 -0.87
CA LEU A 253 10.11 -3.23 -1.09
C LEU A 253 11.34 -3.21 -2.00
N ALA A 254 11.68 -4.35 -2.62
CA ALA A 254 12.87 -4.51 -3.45
C ALA A 254 14.17 -4.07 -2.74
N ARG A 255 14.32 -4.47 -1.48
CA ARG A 255 15.50 -4.31 -0.61
C ARG A 255 16.07 -5.68 -0.22
N HIS A 256 16.34 -6.53 -1.21
CA HIS A 256 16.81 -7.91 -1.04
C HIS A 256 18.20 -8.15 -1.66
#